data_AF-A0A2V7TDR3-F1
#
_entry.id   AF-A0A2V7TDR3-F1
#
_cell.length_a   1.000
_cell.length_b   1.000
_cell.length_c   1.000
_cell.angle_alpha   90.00
_cell.angle_beta   90.00
_cell.angle_gamma   90.00
#
_symmetry.space_group_name_H-M   'P 1'
#
loop_
_entity.id
_entity.type
_entity.pdbx_description
1 polymer ?
#
loop_
_entity_poly.entity_id
_entity_poly.type
_entity_poly.pdbx_seq_one_letter_code
_entity_poly.pdbx_strand_id
1 'polypeptide(L)' 'MRGGRRLAVAGQKVLSAELLRELIRDFQPPSYPLELEYQRLIAAFECTSRQLLPADLAAVPPEAIGARLAELRAALGRPA' A
#
# COMPACT_ATOMS: atom_id res chain seq x y z
N MET A 1 -7.61 8.86 0.11
CA MET A 1 -7.04 10.17 -0.28
C MET A 1 -7.11 11.15 0.90
N ARG A 2 -5.98 11.54 1.52
CA ARG A 2 -5.97 12.39 2.73
C ARG A 2 -6.48 13.82 2.46
N GLY A 3 -6.24 14.36 1.26
CA GLY A 3 -6.71 15.71 0.88
C GLY A 3 -8.22 15.85 0.80
N GLY A 4 -8.91 14.89 0.18
CA GLY A 4 -10.38 14.91 0.07
C GLY A 4 -11.10 14.88 1.42
N ARG A 5 -10.55 14.13 2.39
CA ARG A 5 -11.11 14.07 3.76
C ARG A 5 -10.94 15.38 4.52
N ARG A 6 -9.78 16.05 4.39
CA ARG A 6 -9.55 17.36 5.04
C ARG A 6 -10.42 18.47 4.44
N LEU A 7 -10.59 18.46 3.12
CA LEU A 7 -11.52 19.36 2.42
C LEU A 7 -12.96 19.20 2.93
N ALA A 8 -13.44 17.96 3.04
CA ALA A 8 -14.78 17.67 3.53
C ALA A 8 -14.98 18.13 4.98
N VAL A 9 -14.00 17.91 5.87
CA VAL A 9 -14.05 18.37 7.27
C VAL A 9 -14.04 19.90 7.37
N ALA A 10 -13.30 20.58 6.50
CA ALA A 10 -13.25 22.05 6.46
C ALA A 10 -14.45 22.68 5.72
N GLY A 11 -15.38 21.89 5.18
CA GLY A 11 -16.49 22.38 4.34
C GLY A 11 -16.03 23.01 3.02
N GLN A 12 -14.79 22.77 2.60
CA GLN A 12 -14.19 23.36 1.43
C GLN A 12 -14.38 22.45 0.21
N LYS A 13 -14.83 23.05 -0.90
CA LYS A 13 -15.02 22.34 -2.19
C LYS A 13 -13.79 22.42 -3.10
N VAL A 14 -12.89 23.35 -2.84
CA VAL A 14 -11.72 23.64 -3.67
C VAL A 14 -10.46 23.55 -2.83
N LEU A 15 -9.44 22.88 -3.36
CA LEU A 15 -8.13 22.77 -2.74
C LEU A 15 -7.39 24.10 -2.84
N SER A 16 -7.11 24.75 -1.70
CA SER A 16 -6.26 25.94 -1.68
C SER A 16 -4.78 25.60 -1.83
N ALA A 17 -3.98 26.57 -2.27
CA ALA A 17 -2.54 26.39 -2.40
C ALA A 17 -1.88 26.16 -1.03
N GLU A 18 -2.41 26.75 0.03
CA GLU A 18 -1.96 26.60 1.41
C GLU A 18 -2.22 25.17 1.91
N LEU A 19 -3.43 24.64 1.71
CA LEU A 19 -3.79 23.28 2.09
C LEU A 19 -2.97 22.25 1.30
N LEU A 20 -2.71 22.51 0.02
CA LEU A 20 -1.83 21.66 -0.78
C LEU A 20 -0.40 21.62 -0.20
N ARG A 21 0.17 22.78 0.16
CA ARG A 21 1.51 22.85 0.78
C ARG A 21 1.56 22.17 2.14
N GLU A 22 0.51 22.26 2.94
CA GLU A 22 0.38 21.52 4.20
C GLU A 22 0.33 20.01 3.98
N LEU A 23 -0.48 19.54 3.01
CA LEU A 23 -0.57 18.13 2.67
C LEU A 23 0.77 17.57 2.17
N ILE A 24 1.55 18.34 1.42
CA ILE A 24 2.89 17.95 0.97
C ILE A 24 3.87 17.88 2.15
N ARG A 25 3.83 18.83 3.08
CA ARG A 25 4.70 18.77 4.29
C ARG A 25 4.35 17.61 5.21
N ASP A 26 3.05 17.32 5.35
CA ASP A 26 2.52 16.22 6.16
C ASP A 26 2.53 14.88 5.40
N PHE A 27 3.04 14.88 4.16
CA PHE A 27 3.24 13.67 3.41
C PHE A 27 4.47 12.96 3.93
N GLN A 28 4.24 11.91 4.71
CA GLN A 28 5.25 10.92 5.02
C GLN A 28 5.21 9.88 3.89
N PRO A 29 6.18 9.87 2.95
CA PRO A 29 6.27 8.78 2.00
C PRO A 29 6.38 7.47 2.79
N PRO A 30 5.79 6.37 2.29
CA PRO A 30 6.00 5.08 2.88
C PRO A 30 7.52 4.82 2.89
N SER A 31 8.13 4.85 4.07
CA SER A 31 9.58 4.67 4.28
C SER A 31 10.04 3.26 3.93
N TYR A 32 9.11 2.38 3.58
CA TYR A 32 9.31 0.95 3.51
C TYR A 32 8.64 0.40 2.25
N PRO A 33 9.23 0.63 1.07
CA PRO A 33 8.78 0.00 -0.18
C PRO A 33 8.68 -1.52 -0.03
N LEU A 34 9.55 -2.13 0.78
CA LEU A 34 9.50 -3.54 1.15
C LEU A 34 8.25 -3.91 1.97
N GLU A 35 7.75 -3.04 2.86
CA GLU A 35 6.51 -3.31 3.61
C GLU A 35 5.27 -3.18 2.74
N LEU A 36 5.26 -2.23 1.80
CA LEU A 36 4.16 -2.13 0.82
C LEU A 36 4.12 -3.35 -0.08
N GLU A 37 5.28 -3.79 -0.57
CA GLU A 37 5.40 -5.02 -1.35
C GLU A 37 4.91 -6.22 -0.52
N TYR A 38 5.36 -6.33 0.74
CA TYR A 38 4.96 -7.39 1.65
C TYR A 38 3.44 -7.41 1.86
N GLN A 39 2.83 -6.26 2.20
CA GLN A 39 1.39 -6.13 2.42
C GLN A 39 0.59 -6.51 1.17
N ARG A 40 1.06 -6.11 0.00
CA ARG A 40 0.42 -6.44 -1.27
C ARG A 40 0.48 -7.94 -1.56
N LEU A 41 1.63 -8.56 -1.36
CA LEU A 41 1.85 -9.97 -1.63
C LEU A 41 1.13 -10.88 -0.62
N ILE A 42 1.12 -10.53 0.68
CA ILE A 42 0.45 -11.35 1.70
C ILE A 42 -1.07 -11.33 1.50
N ALA A 43 -1.65 -10.17 1.15
CA ALA A 43 -3.06 -10.07 0.82
C ALA A 43 -3.44 -10.92 -0.41
N ALA A 44 -2.55 -10.98 -1.41
CA ALA A 44 -2.74 -11.83 -2.58
C ALA A 44 -2.63 -13.32 -2.24
N PHE A 45 -1.70 -13.68 -1.37
CA PHE A 45 -1.44 -15.04 -0.92
C PHE A 45 -2.59 -15.61 -0.08
N GLU A 46 -3.20 -14.78 0.77
CA GLU A 46 -4.34 -15.15 1.62
C GLU A 46 -5.69 -15.08 0.88
N CYS A 47 -5.71 -14.56 -0.35
CA CYS A 47 -6.94 -14.41 -1.11
C CYS A 47 -7.52 -15.78 -1.49
N THR A 48 -8.76 -16.03 -1.09
CA THR A 48 -9.47 -17.29 -1.38
C THR A 48 -10.03 -17.36 -2.81
N SER A 49 -9.96 -16.27 -3.58
CA SER A 49 -10.44 -16.22 -4.97
C SER A 49 -9.47 -15.48 -5.89
N ARG A 50 -8.91 -16.21 -6.87
CA ARG A 50 -8.02 -15.63 -7.88
C ARG A 50 -8.69 -14.55 -8.74
N GLN A 51 -10.01 -14.58 -8.88
CA GLN A 51 -10.75 -13.58 -9.66
C GLN A 51 -10.77 -12.19 -9.00
N LEU A 52 -10.51 -12.13 -7.69
CA LEU A 52 -10.45 -10.88 -6.93
C LEU A 52 -9.04 -10.26 -6.94
N LEU A 53 -8.04 -10.96 -7.50
CA LEU A 53 -6.67 -10.48 -7.56
C LEU A 53 -6.48 -9.50 -8.71
N PRO A 54 -5.63 -8.47 -8.55
CA PRO A 54 -5.12 -7.68 -9.65
C PRO A 54 -4.46 -8.56 -10.73
N ALA A 55 -4.61 -8.18 -12.00
CA ALA A 55 -4.15 -9.00 -13.14
C ALA A 55 -2.66 -9.37 -13.07
N ASP A 56 -1.82 -8.46 -12.58
CA ASP A 56 -0.39 -8.69 -12.45
C ASP A 56 -0.06 -9.71 -11.35
N LEU A 57 -0.85 -9.77 -10.28
CA LEU A 57 -0.70 -10.77 -9.21
C LEU A 57 -1.39 -12.10 -9.54
N ALA A 58 -2.49 -12.05 -10.29
CA ALA A 58 -3.20 -13.23 -10.78
C ALA A 58 -2.36 -14.05 -11.78
N ALA A 59 -1.37 -13.44 -12.42
CA ALA A 59 -0.43 -14.14 -13.30
C ALA A 59 0.75 -14.78 -12.54
N VAL A 60 0.95 -14.47 -11.26
CA VAL A 60 2.07 -14.99 -10.48
C VAL A 60 1.69 -16.35 -9.85
N PRO A 61 2.59 -17.36 -9.91
CA PRO A 61 2.43 -18.60 -9.18
C PRO A 61 2.45 -18.39 -7.65
N PRO A 62 1.59 -19.08 -6.87
CA PRO A 62 1.59 -18.97 -5.40
C PRO A 62 2.94 -19.24 -4.76
N GLU A 63 3.73 -20.16 -5.32
CA GLU A 63 5.07 -20.54 -4.83
C GLU A 63 6.05 -19.37 -4.96
N ALA A 64 5.97 -18.61 -6.05
CA ALA A 64 6.78 -17.43 -6.28
C ALA A 64 6.41 -16.29 -5.31
N ILE A 65 5.10 -16.12 -5.03
CA ILE A 65 4.62 -15.17 -4.01
C ILE A 65 5.15 -15.57 -2.63
N GLY A 66 5.07 -16.85 -2.27
CA GLY A 66 5.56 -17.38 -0.99
C GLY A 66 7.07 -17.19 -0.81
N ALA A 67 7.87 -17.48 -1.84
CA ALA A 67 9.31 -17.27 -1.81
C ALA A 67 9.66 -15.79 -1.57
N ARG A 68 8.99 -14.88 -2.30
CA ARG A 68 9.21 -13.44 -2.13
C ARG A 68 8.77 -12.93 -0.75
N LEU A 69 7.68 -13.46 -0.20
CA LEU A 69 7.24 -13.14 1.16
C LEU A 69 8.29 -13.54 2.21
N ALA A 70 8.95 -14.70 2.04
CA ALA A 70 10.02 -15.12 2.94
C ALA A 70 11.23 -14.16 2.89
N GLU A 71 11.66 -13.76 1.69
CA GLU A 71 12.73 -12.77 1.50
C GLU A 71 12.40 -11.44 2.18
N LEU A 72 11.18 -10.94 1.97
CA LEU A 72 10.73 -9.66 2.53
C LEU A 72 10.67 -9.72 4.06
N ARG A 73 10.24 -10.83 4.66
CA ARG A 73 10.24 -10.98 6.13
C ARG A 73 11.64 -10.97 6.72
N ALA A 74 12.59 -11.64 6.07
CA ALA A 74 13.99 -11.61 6.48
C ALA A 74 14.56 -10.18 6.39
N ALA A 75 14.30 -9.46 5.30
CA ALA A 75 14.75 -8.08 5.11
C ALA A 75 14.10 -7.10 6.11
N LEU A 76 12.86 -7.36 6.53
CA LEU A 76 12.11 -6.54 7.49
C LEU A 76 12.34 -6.93 8.96
N GLY A 77 13.13 -7.98 9.23
CA GLY A 77 13.36 -8.48 10.59
C GLY A 77 12.11 -9.03 11.28
N ARG A 78 11.11 -9.51 10.53
CA ARG A 78 9.88 -10.08 11.11
C ARG A 78 10.04 -11.58 11.36
N PRO A 79 9.80 -12.09 12.59
CA PRO A 79 9.94 -13.52 12.92
C PRO A 79 8.89 -14.39 12.22
N ALA A 80 9.21 -15.68 12.12
CA ALA A 80 8.47 -16.77 11.46
C ALA A 80 7.05 -16.97 12.00
#